data_AF-A0A1G2XMZ7-F1
#
_entry.id   AF-A0A1G2XMZ7-F1
#
_cell.length_a   1.000
_cell.length_b   1.000
_cell.length_c   1.000
_cell.angle_alpha   90.00
_cell.angle_beta   90.00
_cell.angle_gamma   90.00
#
_symmetry.space_group_name_H-M   'P 1'
#
loop_
_entity.id
_entity.type
_entity.pdbx_description
1 polymer ?
#
loop_
_entity_poly.entity_id
_entity_poly.type
_entity_poly.pdbx_seq_one_letter_code
_entity_poly.pdbx_strand_id
1 'polypeptide(L)'
;MKYEIKKLEEREVEETVELFKAIVDELHADSSDIERSHYKATHPVKKVREELNDKDCIYLVGKLGEEVISFMFALVSDGIGNIQWLGVKPGYRRKGYAKRLTDRTIKQFIKKSCHVARIFAYPEAKDAYKLFKKSGFEEKSYIDEQFFGVSIILMEKILAPVPLKKIAKKIVLAGEAGQGIKLMAHTLANILAKMGKEVSLNIIYGSAVRGGEITAELIYSDEKIDNPFFGKADLGVCLSKSKKGQINAKELIVEETACDSDFFQLMPDTMPFAKIAMDEFHSPVFVNMIALGKLLSIVGIKIEQVDFEAEFRSKFLEENTRAVKFGYTYRD
;
A
#
# COMPACT_ATOMS: atom_id res chain seq x y z
N MET A 1 -30.29 25.69 8.03
CA MET A 1 -28.86 25.90 7.66
C MET A 1 -28.54 25.04 6.44
N LYS A 2 -27.75 25.56 5.49
CA LYS A 2 -27.42 24.86 4.24
C LYS A 2 -26.22 23.93 4.46
N TYR A 3 -26.32 22.69 3.99
CA TYR A 3 -25.20 21.75 4.04
C TYR A 3 -24.24 21.97 2.87
N GLU A 4 -22.98 22.18 3.20
CA GLU A 4 -21.91 22.50 2.25
C GLU A 4 -20.77 21.49 2.37
N ILE A 5 -20.21 21.07 1.23
CA ILE A 5 -19.06 20.18 1.17
C ILE A 5 -17.87 20.98 0.67
N LYS A 6 -16.77 20.93 1.42
CA LYS A 6 -15.50 21.59 1.04
C LYS A 6 -14.31 20.68 1.32
N LYS A 7 -13.13 21.09 0.85
CA LYS A 7 -11.87 20.45 1.22
C LYS A 7 -11.63 20.70 2.71
N LEU A 8 -11.11 19.71 3.43
CA LEU A 8 -10.68 19.86 4.81
C LEU A 8 -9.60 20.95 4.89
N GLU A 9 -9.78 21.89 5.82
CA GLU A 9 -8.82 22.95 6.12
C GLU A 9 -8.16 22.71 7.48
N GLU A 10 -7.00 23.32 7.70
CA GLU A 10 -6.21 23.17 8.94
C GLU A 10 -7.03 23.36 10.23
N ARG A 11 -7.86 24.41 10.26
CA ARG A 11 -8.72 24.75 11.40
C ARG A 11 -9.79 23.69 11.74
N GLU A 12 -10.07 22.77 10.83
CA GLU A 12 -11.11 21.74 10.97
C GLU A 12 -10.52 20.36 11.25
N VAL A 13 -9.19 20.20 11.24
CA VAL A 13 -8.54 18.90 11.35
C VAL A 13 -8.86 18.24 12.68
N GLU A 14 -8.76 18.98 13.79
CA GLU A 14 -8.99 18.42 15.13
C GLU A 14 -10.43 17.93 15.28
N GLU A 15 -11.42 18.77 14.98
CA GLU A 15 -12.85 18.41 15.01
C GLU A 15 -13.16 17.21 14.10
N THR A 16 -12.55 17.16 12.92
CA THR A 16 -12.75 16.07 11.95
C THR A 16 -12.16 14.76 12.46
N VAL A 17 -10.95 14.80 13.04
CA VAL A 17 -10.28 13.62 13.61
C VAL A 17 -11.02 13.13 14.86
N GLU A 18 -11.59 14.02 15.67
CA GLU A 18 -12.46 13.63 16.79
C GLU A 18 -13.73 12.92 16.30
N LEU A 19 -14.39 13.46 15.28
CA LEU A 19 -15.54 12.79 14.66
C LEU A 19 -15.14 11.43 14.07
N PHE A 20 -13.99 11.33 13.43
CA PHE A 20 -13.44 10.06 12.94
C PHE A 20 -13.26 9.04 14.07
N LYS A 21 -12.62 9.42 15.18
CA LYS A 21 -12.43 8.55 16.34
C LYS A 21 -13.74 8.07 16.93
N ALA A 22 -14.74 8.95 17.03
CA ALA A 22 -16.08 8.59 17.51
C ALA A 22 -16.80 7.60 16.57
N ILE A 23 -16.60 7.72 15.25
CA ILE A 23 -17.15 6.75 14.29
C ILE A 23 -16.44 5.39 14.41
N VAL A 24 -15.12 5.38 14.62
CA VAL A 24 -14.39 4.13 14.91
C VAL A 24 -14.93 3.45 16.15
N ASP A 25 -15.17 4.20 17.24
CA ASP A 25 -15.74 3.65 18.47
C ASP A 25 -17.12 3.02 18.26
N GLU A 26 -17.95 3.64 17.42
CA GLU A 26 -19.27 3.09 17.10
C GLU A 26 -19.19 1.84 16.23
N LEU A 27 -18.38 1.85 15.16
CA LEU A 27 -18.28 0.74 14.21
C LEU A 27 -17.60 -0.48 14.81
N HIS A 28 -16.68 -0.27 15.75
CA HIS A 28 -15.90 -1.30 16.43
C HIS A 28 -16.28 -1.38 17.91
N ALA A 29 -17.56 -1.20 18.22
CA ALA A 29 -18.07 -1.24 19.60
C ALA A 29 -17.79 -2.59 20.29
N ASP A 30 -17.88 -3.68 19.52
CA ASP A 30 -17.65 -5.06 19.97
C ASP A 30 -16.15 -5.45 19.99
N SER A 31 -15.27 -4.59 19.47
CA SER A 31 -13.82 -4.81 19.46
C SER A 31 -13.17 -4.35 20.76
N SER A 32 -11.98 -4.88 21.05
CA SER A 32 -11.17 -4.47 22.19
C SER A 32 -10.70 -3.00 22.08
N ASP A 33 -10.36 -2.40 23.23
CA ASP A 33 -9.80 -1.03 23.26
C ASP A 33 -8.49 -0.90 22.46
N ILE A 34 -7.70 -1.98 22.42
CA ILE A 34 -6.46 -2.05 21.65
C ILE A 34 -6.76 -1.99 20.14
N GLU A 35 -7.71 -2.80 19.65
CA GLU A 35 -8.12 -2.79 18.25
C GLU A 35 -8.70 -1.44 17.82
N ARG A 36 -9.59 -0.85 18.64
CA ARG A 36 -10.10 0.51 18.38
C ARG A 36 -8.98 1.54 18.33
N SER A 37 -7.97 1.42 19.19
CA SER A 37 -6.82 2.32 19.21
C SER A 37 -5.99 2.21 17.92
N HIS A 38 -5.83 1.00 17.37
CA HIS A 38 -5.15 0.81 16.08
C HIS A 38 -5.88 1.51 14.93
N TYR A 39 -7.22 1.39 14.85
CA TYR A 39 -7.99 2.11 13.84
C TYR A 39 -7.85 3.63 13.99
N LYS A 40 -7.95 4.15 15.22
CA LYS A 40 -7.78 5.60 15.50
C LYS A 40 -6.38 6.11 15.16
N ALA A 41 -5.36 5.25 15.29
CA ALA A 41 -3.98 5.58 14.96
C ALA A 41 -3.70 5.68 13.45
N THR A 42 -4.66 5.33 12.58
CA THR A 42 -4.48 5.46 11.12
C THR A 42 -4.47 6.91 10.62
N HIS A 43 -5.17 7.81 11.33
CA HIS A 43 -5.34 9.23 10.98
C HIS A 43 -5.12 10.14 12.21
N PRO A 44 -3.93 10.16 12.83
CA PRO A 44 -3.62 11.09 13.90
C PRO A 44 -3.58 12.51 13.35
N VAL A 45 -3.90 13.50 14.19
CA VAL A 45 -3.99 14.91 13.80
C VAL A 45 -2.75 15.38 13.03
N LYS A 46 -1.55 15.02 13.50
CA LYS A 46 -0.27 15.37 12.85
C LYS A 46 -0.22 14.88 11.40
N LYS A 47 -0.54 13.61 11.15
CA LYS A 47 -0.53 13.00 9.81
C LYS A 47 -1.57 13.66 8.90
N VAL A 48 -2.79 13.86 9.41
CA VAL A 48 -3.85 14.51 8.62
C VAL A 48 -3.46 15.93 8.20
N ARG A 49 -2.75 16.69 9.06
CA ARG A 49 -2.21 18.01 8.72
C ARG A 49 -1.18 17.95 7.60
N GLU A 50 -0.23 17.02 7.69
CA GLU A 50 0.80 16.81 6.66
C GLU A 50 0.16 16.45 5.30
N GLU A 51 -0.87 15.61 5.32
CA GLU A 51 -1.61 15.14 4.13
C GLU A 51 -2.55 16.19 3.51
N LEU A 52 -2.85 17.31 4.18
CA LEU A 52 -3.68 18.38 3.58
C LEU A 52 -3.06 18.95 2.30
N ASN A 53 -1.73 18.96 2.23
CA ASN A 53 -0.95 19.45 1.10
C ASN A 53 -0.63 18.35 0.08
N ASP A 54 -0.90 17.09 0.41
CA ASP A 54 -0.71 16.00 -0.52
C ASP A 54 -1.74 16.10 -1.66
N LYS A 55 -1.23 16.09 -2.89
CA LYS A 55 -2.06 16.14 -4.09
C LYS A 55 -2.85 14.85 -4.27
N ASP A 56 -2.42 13.74 -3.71
CA ASP A 56 -3.03 12.43 -3.88
C ASP A 56 -4.09 12.17 -2.80
N CYS A 57 -4.06 12.92 -1.69
CA CYS A 57 -5.11 12.92 -0.66
C CYS A 57 -6.34 13.76 -1.06
N ILE A 58 -7.53 13.25 -0.74
CA ILE A 58 -8.83 13.90 -0.96
C ILE A 58 -9.60 13.90 0.36
N TYR A 59 -9.30 14.88 1.20
CA TYR A 59 -9.99 15.07 2.48
C TYR A 59 -11.09 16.09 2.33
N LEU A 60 -12.33 15.65 2.56
CA LEU A 60 -13.52 16.49 2.46
C LEU A 60 -14.25 16.52 3.80
N VAL A 61 -14.83 17.67 4.11
CA VAL A 61 -15.77 17.85 5.22
C VAL A 61 -17.10 18.38 4.72
N GLY A 62 -18.16 17.93 5.37
CA GLY A 62 -19.50 18.44 5.18
C GLY A 62 -19.96 19.20 6.41
N LYS A 63 -20.32 20.46 6.25
CA LYS A 63 -20.65 21.39 7.34
C LYS A 63 -22.10 21.83 7.30
N LEU A 64 -22.64 22.14 8.47
CA LEU A 64 -23.87 22.92 8.65
C LEU A 64 -23.53 24.17 9.46
N GLY A 65 -23.34 25.30 8.76
CA GLY A 65 -22.73 26.48 9.38
C GLY A 65 -21.26 26.20 9.69
N GLU A 66 -20.84 26.43 10.94
CA GLU A 66 -19.45 26.20 11.36
C GLU A 66 -19.17 24.76 11.85
N GLU A 67 -20.21 23.97 12.15
CA GLU A 67 -20.05 22.61 12.67
C GLU A 67 -19.70 21.61 11.55
N VAL A 68 -18.67 20.79 11.76
CA VAL A 68 -18.36 19.63 10.92
C VAL A 68 -19.27 18.46 11.32
N ILE A 69 -20.16 18.08 10.41
CA ILE A 69 -21.14 17.01 10.67
C ILE A 69 -20.84 15.71 9.91
N SER A 70 -19.88 15.75 8.99
CA SER A 70 -19.50 14.59 8.17
C SER A 70 -18.12 14.80 7.55
N PHE A 71 -17.43 13.70 7.24
CA PHE A 71 -16.10 13.73 6.65
C PHE A 71 -15.89 12.58 5.66
N MET A 72 -14.89 12.75 4.81
CA MET A 72 -14.38 11.74 3.89
C MET A 72 -12.85 11.79 3.87
N PHE A 73 -12.21 10.67 4.14
CA PHE A 73 -10.80 10.44 3.89
C PHE A 73 -10.63 9.48 2.72
N ALA A 74 -9.88 9.91 1.71
CA ALA A 74 -9.62 9.15 0.51
C ALA A 74 -8.24 9.48 -0.04
N LEU A 75 -7.63 8.49 -0.70
CA LEU A 75 -6.30 8.56 -1.29
C LEU A 75 -6.35 8.08 -2.73
N VAL A 76 -5.64 8.75 -3.63
CA VAL A 76 -5.43 8.28 -5.01
C VAL A 76 -4.06 7.64 -5.11
N SER A 77 -4.00 6.42 -5.60
CA SER A 77 -2.73 5.76 -5.94
C SER A 77 -2.91 4.95 -7.21
N ASP A 78 -1.95 5.05 -8.14
CA ASP A 78 -1.96 4.30 -9.41
C ASP A 78 -3.24 4.42 -10.25
N GLY A 79 -3.92 5.58 -10.19
CA GLY A 79 -5.21 5.78 -10.87
C GLY A 79 -6.37 5.03 -10.21
N ILE A 80 -6.20 4.57 -8.98
CA ILE A 80 -7.25 4.00 -8.13
C ILE A 80 -7.56 4.99 -7.02
N GLY A 81 -8.84 5.36 -6.90
CA GLY A 81 -9.33 6.19 -5.81
C GLY A 81 -9.80 5.34 -4.63
N ASN A 82 -9.00 5.24 -3.58
CA ASN A 82 -9.31 4.48 -2.37
C ASN A 82 -10.06 5.37 -1.38
N ILE A 83 -11.30 5.02 -1.05
CA ILE A 83 -12.02 5.61 0.07
C ILE A 83 -11.61 4.85 1.32
N GLN A 84 -10.94 5.55 2.25
CA GLN A 84 -10.45 4.97 3.50
C GLN A 84 -11.52 5.07 4.58
N TRP A 85 -12.08 6.26 4.79
CA TRP A 85 -13.12 6.48 5.80
C TRP A 85 -14.19 7.45 5.32
N LEU A 86 -15.44 7.14 5.69
CA LEU A 86 -16.60 8.00 5.50
C LEU A 86 -17.40 8.02 6.80
N GLY A 87 -17.62 9.21 7.36
CA GLY A 87 -18.39 9.37 8.59
C GLY A 87 -19.45 10.44 8.47
N VAL A 88 -20.59 10.20 9.10
CA VAL A 88 -21.63 11.21 9.35
C VAL A 88 -22.03 11.10 10.81
N LYS A 89 -22.04 12.24 11.51
CA LYS A 89 -22.43 12.35 12.91
C LYS A 89 -23.85 11.78 13.12
N PRO A 90 -24.12 10.99 14.19
CA PRO A 90 -25.36 10.22 14.35
C PRO A 90 -26.67 10.99 14.11
N GLY A 91 -26.83 12.19 14.71
CA GLY A 91 -28.03 13.03 14.55
C GLY A 91 -28.26 13.59 13.14
N TYR A 92 -27.29 13.43 12.24
CA TYR A 92 -27.33 13.92 10.87
C TYR A 92 -27.42 12.78 9.83
N ARG A 93 -27.52 11.53 10.26
CA ARG A 93 -27.67 10.36 9.38
C ARG A 93 -29.04 10.29 8.72
N ARG A 94 -29.15 9.48 7.65
CA ARG A 94 -30.37 9.29 6.83
C ARG A 94 -30.92 10.57 6.16
N LYS A 95 -30.13 11.65 6.14
CA LYS A 95 -30.44 12.93 5.46
C LYS A 95 -29.72 13.09 4.10
N GLY A 96 -29.06 12.04 3.61
CA GLY A 96 -28.37 12.02 2.31
C GLY A 96 -26.96 12.61 2.30
N TYR A 97 -26.42 13.07 3.42
CA TYR A 97 -25.07 13.69 3.49
C TYR A 97 -23.94 12.74 3.07
N ALA A 98 -23.97 11.49 3.52
CA ALA A 98 -23.01 10.47 3.10
C ALA A 98 -22.99 10.30 1.57
N LYS A 99 -24.17 10.20 0.94
CA LYS A 99 -24.29 10.11 -0.52
C LYS A 99 -23.70 11.33 -1.23
N ARG A 100 -23.99 12.54 -0.74
CA ARG A 100 -23.46 13.77 -1.32
C ARG A 100 -21.94 13.83 -1.23
N LEU A 101 -21.35 13.37 -0.13
CA LEU A 101 -19.90 13.23 0.01
C LEU A 101 -19.35 12.19 -0.97
N THR A 102 -19.92 10.99 -1.02
CA THR A 102 -19.51 9.94 -1.98
C THR A 102 -19.55 10.44 -3.43
N ASP A 103 -20.64 11.10 -3.84
CA ASP A 103 -20.77 11.68 -5.18
C ASP A 103 -19.70 12.75 -5.44
N ARG A 104 -19.38 13.59 -4.43
CA ARG A 104 -18.35 14.63 -4.56
C ARG A 104 -16.95 14.03 -4.66
N THR A 105 -16.67 12.97 -3.90
CA THR A 105 -15.39 12.23 -3.92
C THR A 105 -15.20 11.54 -5.26
N ILE A 106 -16.21 10.84 -5.77
CA ILE A 106 -16.18 10.22 -7.11
C ILE A 106 -15.87 11.27 -8.18
N LYS A 107 -16.50 12.45 -8.12
CA LYS A 107 -16.18 13.55 -9.05
C LYS A 107 -14.71 13.99 -8.94
N GLN A 108 -14.10 13.96 -7.75
CA GLN A 108 -12.67 14.27 -7.59
C GLN A 108 -11.78 13.15 -8.16
N PHE A 109 -12.13 11.88 -7.94
CA PHE A 109 -11.44 10.74 -8.55
C PHE A 109 -11.46 10.81 -10.08
N ILE A 110 -12.62 11.11 -10.69
CA ILE A 110 -12.74 11.30 -12.14
C ILE A 110 -11.84 12.45 -12.61
N LYS A 111 -11.84 13.60 -11.92
CA LYS A 111 -10.94 14.73 -12.23
C LYS A 111 -9.46 14.37 -12.13
N LYS A 112 -9.11 13.42 -11.26
CA LYS A 112 -7.75 12.88 -11.10
C LYS A 112 -7.45 11.70 -12.03
N SER A 113 -8.28 11.47 -13.05
CA SER A 113 -8.12 10.37 -14.01
C SER A 113 -8.06 8.99 -13.36
N CYS A 114 -8.75 8.81 -12.22
CA CYS A 114 -8.91 7.49 -11.63
C CYS A 114 -9.82 6.63 -12.51
N HIS A 115 -9.47 5.37 -12.71
CA HIS A 115 -10.26 4.41 -13.48
C HIS A 115 -11.20 3.58 -12.61
N VAL A 116 -10.89 3.45 -11.32
CA VAL A 116 -11.72 2.74 -10.35
C VAL A 116 -11.76 3.51 -9.03
N ALA A 117 -12.93 3.52 -8.39
CA ALA A 117 -13.08 3.88 -6.99
C ALA A 117 -13.21 2.60 -6.17
N ARG A 118 -12.48 2.51 -5.07
CA ARG A 118 -12.43 1.33 -4.21
C ARG A 118 -12.82 1.70 -2.78
N ILE A 119 -13.53 0.80 -2.11
CA ILE A 119 -13.79 0.89 -0.67
C ILE A 119 -13.89 -0.50 -0.05
N PHE A 120 -13.45 -0.64 1.20
CA PHE A 120 -13.76 -1.78 2.05
C PHE A 120 -14.99 -1.44 2.91
N ALA A 121 -16.02 -2.28 2.84
CA ALA A 121 -17.23 -2.15 3.64
C ALA A 121 -17.34 -3.33 4.63
N TYR A 122 -17.81 -3.06 5.84
CA TYR A 122 -18.12 -4.10 6.81
C TYR A 122 -19.49 -4.73 6.48
N PRO A 123 -19.62 -6.08 6.42
CA PRO A 123 -20.89 -6.75 6.20
C PRO A 123 -21.99 -6.34 7.19
N GLU A 124 -21.62 -6.05 8.42
CA GLU A 124 -22.51 -5.65 9.52
C GLU A 124 -23.04 -4.22 9.30
N ALA A 125 -22.28 -3.37 8.60
CA ALA A 125 -22.64 -1.99 8.30
C ALA A 125 -23.62 -1.88 7.12
N LYS A 126 -24.82 -2.47 7.28
CA LYS A 126 -25.87 -2.59 6.23
C LYS A 126 -26.23 -1.26 5.55
N ASP A 127 -26.23 -0.16 6.29
CA ASP A 127 -26.56 1.16 5.75
C ASP A 127 -25.46 1.71 4.84
N ALA A 128 -24.19 1.51 5.21
CA ALA A 128 -23.04 1.89 4.38
C ALA A 128 -22.99 1.02 3.12
N TYR A 129 -23.18 -0.29 3.27
CA TYR A 129 -23.27 -1.21 2.14
C TYR A 129 -24.36 -0.78 1.13
N LYS A 130 -25.59 -0.50 1.60
CA LYS A 130 -26.69 -0.02 0.74
C LYS A 130 -26.36 1.31 0.07
N LEU A 131 -25.68 2.21 0.77
CA LEU A 131 -25.22 3.49 0.23
C LEU A 131 -24.27 3.28 -0.95
N PHE A 132 -23.26 2.42 -0.80
CA PHE A 132 -22.28 2.17 -1.86
C PHE A 132 -22.90 1.44 -3.05
N LYS A 133 -23.76 0.43 -2.83
CA LYS A 133 -24.53 -0.20 -3.91
C LYS A 133 -25.36 0.82 -4.69
N LYS A 134 -26.11 1.70 -4.01
CA LYS A 134 -26.87 2.79 -4.67
C LYS A 134 -26.00 3.83 -5.37
N SER A 135 -24.74 3.96 -4.95
CA SER A 135 -23.77 4.85 -5.57
C SER A 135 -23.04 4.20 -6.75
N GLY A 136 -23.39 2.96 -7.11
CA GLY A 136 -22.86 2.23 -8.27
C GLY A 136 -21.59 1.42 -7.98
N PHE A 137 -21.30 1.12 -6.71
CA PHE A 137 -20.26 0.15 -6.36
C PHE A 137 -20.80 -1.27 -6.45
N GLU A 138 -19.95 -2.18 -6.92
CA GLU A 138 -20.17 -3.62 -7.01
C GLU A 138 -19.23 -4.36 -6.08
N GLU A 139 -19.67 -5.51 -5.56
CA GLU A 139 -18.79 -6.38 -4.78
C GLU A 139 -17.79 -7.07 -5.71
N LYS A 140 -16.53 -7.12 -5.31
CA LYS A 140 -15.47 -7.81 -6.04
C LYS A 140 -14.87 -8.97 -5.27
N SER A 141 -14.74 -8.83 -3.96
CA SER A 141 -14.32 -9.93 -3.10
C SER A 141 -14.89 -9.80 -1.70
N TYR A 142 -15.15 -10.95 -1.10
CA TYR A 142 -15.42 -11.09 0.32
C TYR A 142 -14.16 -11.63 0.98
N ILE A 143 -13.74 -11.02 2.08
CA ILE A 143 -12.65 -11.51 2.91
C ILE A 143 -13.27 -11.83 4.26
N ASP A 144 -13.16 -13.10 4.66
CA ASP A 144 -13.70 -13.54 5.93
C ASP A 144 -12.83 -13.10 7.12
N GLU A 145 -13.40 -13.26 8.31
CA GLU A 145 -12.77 -12.90 9.57
C GLU A 145 -11.44 -13.61 9.85
N GLN A 146 -11.14 -14.73 9.18
CA GLN A 146 -9.93 -15.52 9.46
C GLN A 146 -8.64 -14.76 9.10
N PHE A 147 -8.74 -13.76 8.21
CA PHE A 147 -7.59 -12.99 7.74
C PHE A 147 -7.37 -11.67 8.49
N PHE A 148 -8.44 -11.04 9.00
CA PHE A 148 -8.39 -9.69 9.57
C PHE A 148 -9.06 -9.54 10.94
N GLY A 149 -9.60 -10.63 11.53
CA GLY A 149 -10.41 -10.57 12.74
C GLY A 149 -11.78 -9.90 12.55
N VAL A 150 -12.04 -9.36 11.36
CA VAL A 150 -13.30 -8.74 10.92
C VAL A 150 -13.55 -9.12 9.48
N SER A 151 -14.81 -9.43 9.15
CA SER A 151 -15.19 -9.67 7.77
C SER A 151 -15.25 -8.34 7.02
N ILE A 152 -14.74 -8.31 5.78
CA ILE A 152 -14.77 -7.10 4.93
C ILE A 152 -15.14 -7.45 3.49
N ILE A 153 -15.87 -6.54 2.85
CA ILE A 153 -16.28 -6.62 1.46
C ILE A 153 -15.51 -5.57 0.68
N LEU A 154 -14.70 -6.00 -0.27
CA LEU A 154 -14.12 -5.11 -1.27
C LEU A 154 -15.19 -4.73 -2.28
N MET A 155 -15.52 -3.45 -2.33
CA MET A 155 -16.44 -2.90 -3.30
C MET A 155 -15.72 -1.94 -4.26
N GLU A 156 -16.01 -2.05 -5.55
CA GLU A 156 -15.41 -1.22 -6.58
C GLU A 156 -16.46 -0.60 -7.49
N LYS A 157 -16.19 0.62 -7.95
CA LYS A 157 -16.94 1.31 -9.00
C LYS A 157 -16.00 1.68 -10.13
N ILE A 158 -16.27 1.18 -11.32
CA ILE A 158 -15.56 1.58 -12.53
C ILE A 158 -15.94 3.04 -12.85
N LEU A 159 -14.94 3.91 -12.97
CA LEU A 159 -15.10 5.34 -13.24
C LEU A 159 -14.78 5.70 -14.69
N ALA A 160 -13.85 4.96 -15.28
CA ALA A 160 -13.47 5.01 -16.67
C ALA A 160 -13.00 3.59 -17.06
N PRO A 161 -12.99 3.23 -18.36
CA PRO A 161 -12.21 2.07 -18.79
C PRO A 161 -10.81 2.20 -18.19
N VAL A 162 -10.28 1.13 -17.60
CA VAL A 162 -8.88 1.11 -17.16
C VAL A 162 -8.07 1.62 -18.35
N PRO A 163 -7.36 2.77 -18.24
CA PRO A 163 -6.49 3.18 -19.32
C PRO A 163 -5.59 1.98 -19.61
N LEU A 164 -5.58 1.50 -20.86
CA LEU A 164 -4.49 0.68 -21.40
C LEU A 164 -3.24 1.56 -21.45
N LYS A 165 -2.85 2.07 -20.30
CA LYS A 165 -1.58 2.72 -20.11
C LYS A 165 -0.69 1.53 -19.80
N LYS A 166 0.33 1.33 -20.63
CA LYS A 166 1.49 0.49 -20.33
C LYS A 166 2.08 0.92 -18.98
N ILE A 167 1.47 0.53 -17.87
CA ILE A 167 2.00 0.79 -16.54
C ILE A 167 2.91 -0.39 -16.27
N ALA A 168 4.05 -0.34 -16.95
CA ALA A 168 5.16 -1.18 -16.59
C ALA A 168 5.65 -0.71 -15.22
N LYS A 169 5.55 -1.59 -14.22
CA LYS A 169 6.01 -1.33 -12.86
C LYS A 169 7.51 -1.57 -12.80
N LYS A 170 8.22 -0.65 -12.15
CA LYS A 170 9.69 -0.62 -12.10
C LYS A 170 10.16 -0.82 -10.68
N ILE A 171 10.98 -1.85 -10.48
CA ILE A 171 11.54 -2.23 -9.19
C ILE A 171 13.06 -2.18 -9.28
N VAL A 172 13.69 -1.67 -8.24
CA VAL A 172 15.15 -1.70 -8.10
C VAL A 172 15.52 -2.37 -6.78
N LEU A 173 16.43 -3.35 -6.84
CA LEU A 173 16.92 -4.08 -5.68
C LEU A 173 18.42 -3.86 -5.58
N ALA A 174 18.93 -3.45 -4.43
CA ALA A 174 20.35 -3.16 -4.25
C ALA A 174 20.89 -3.79 -2.97
N GLY A 175 22.15 -4.20 -3.03
CA GLY A 175 22.86 -4.77 -1.91
C GLY A 175 24.32 -5.06 -2.23
N GLU A 176 25.06 -5.62 -1.28
CA GLU A 176 26.42 -6.10 -1.47
C GLU A 176 26.44 -7.54 -2.02
N ALA A 177 27.53 -7.87 -2.72
CA ALA A 177 27.80 -9.24 -3.15
C ALA A 177 27.74 -10.22 -1.96
N GLY A 178 26.93 -11.26 -2.12
CA GLY A 178 26.68 -12.26 -1.06
C GLY A 178 25.33 -12.10 -0.35
N GLN A 179 24.69 -10.93 -0.43
CA GLN A 179 23.35 -10.70 0.16
C GLN A 179 22.20 -11.29 -0.66
N GLY A 180 22.48 -12.06 -1.72
CA GLY A 180 21.45 -12.77 -2.47
C GLY A 180 20.54 -11.90 -3.35
N ILE A 181 20.96 -10.68 -3.73
CA ILE A 181 20.21 -9.78 -4.63
C ILE A 181 19.83 -10.45 -5.94
N LYS A 182 20.78 -11.16 -6.57
CA LYS A 182 20.54 -11.89 -7.82
C LYS A 182 19.46 -12.96 -7.66
N LEU A 183 19.52 -13.71 -6.57
CA LEU A 183 18.52 -14.75 -6.28
C LEU A 183 17.13 -14.12 -6.12
N MET A 184 17.03 -13.10 -5.27
CA MET A 184 15.77 -12.37 -5.03
C MET A 184 15.17 -11.80 -6.32
N ALA A 185 16.00 -11.17 -7.16
CA ALA A 185 15.53 -10.57 -8.41
C ALA A 185 15.04 -11.62 -9.42
N HIS A 186 15.78 -12.73 -9.57
CA HIS A 186 15.35 -13.82 -10.45
C HIS A 186 14.08 -14.51 -9.95
N THR A 187 13.97 -14.77 -8.65
CA THR A 187 12.75 -15.35 -8.07
C THR A 187 11.54 -14.44 -8.31
N LEU A 188 11.67 -13.13 -8.07
CA LEU A 188 10.60 -12.18 -8.37
C LEU A 188 10.23 -12.17 -9.86
N ALA A 189 11.23 -12.15 -10.75
CA ALA A 189 11.02 -12.17 -12.19
C ALA A 189 10.28 -13.44 -12.66
N ASN A 190 10.67 -14.60 -12.13
CA ASN A 190 10.05 -15.88 -12.45
C ASN A 190 8.60 -15.94 -11.97
N ILE A 191 8.32 -15.50 -10.74
CA ILE A 191 6.95 -15.42 -10.20
C ILE A 191 6.09 -14.55 -11.12
N LEU A 192 6.56 -13.35 -11.48
CA LEU A 192 5.83 -12.44 -12.36
C LEU A 192 5.61 -13.03 -13.76
N ALA A 193 6.63 -13.68 -14.34
CA ALA A 193 6.53 -14.32 -15.65
C ALA A 193 5.53 -15.49 -15.65
N LYS A 194 5.52 -16.31 -14.60
CA LYS A 194 4.53 -17.40 -14.42
C LYS A 194 3.11 -16.88 -14.24
N MET A 195 2.95 -15.67 -13.70
CA MET A 195 1.66 -14.97 -13.64
C MET A 195 1.26 -14.32 -14.98
N GLY A 196 2.00 -14.58 -16.07
CA GLY A 196 1.68 -14.09 -17.41
C GLY A 196 2.13 -12.66 -17.70
N LYS A 197 2.96 -12.05 -16.83
CA LYS A 197 3.52 -10.72 -17.08
C LYS A 197 4.70 -10.81 -18.05
N GLU A 198 4.87 -9.79 -18.89
CA GLU A 198 6.15 -9.56 -19.55
C GLU A 198 7.14 -8.97 -18.53
N VAL A 199 8.35 -9.52 -18.48
CA VAL A 199 9.36 -9.15 -17.49
C VAL A 199 10.70 -8.88 -18.18
N SER A 200 11.35 -7.78 -17.80
CA SER A 200 12.73 -7.48 -18.14
C SER A 200 13.53 -7.33 -16.84
N LEU A 201 14.67 -8.02 -16.75
CA LEU A 201 15.56 -8.00 -15.59
C LEU A 201 16.99 -7.70 -16.03
N ASN A 202 17.54 -6.61 -15.53
CA ASN A 202 18.95 -6.24 -15.71
C ASN A 202 19.69 -6.39 -14.38
N ILE A 203 20.82 -7.10 -14.40
CA ILE A 203 21.72 -7.22 -13.24
C ILE A 203 22.97 -6.39 -13.51
N ILE A 204 23.22 -5.42 -12.65
CA ILE A 204 24.33 -4.48 -12.72
C ILE A 204 25.33 -4.84 -11.62
N TYR A 205 26.58 -5.01 -12.02
CA TYR A 205 27.69 -5.30 -11.11
C TYR A 205 28.54 -4.04 -10.93
N GLY A 206 28.82 -3.70 -9.68
CA GLY A 206 29.80 -2.67 -9.34
C GLY A 206 31.19 -3.03 -9.83
N SER A 207 32.02 -2.02 -10.09
CA SER A 207 33.36 -2.16 -10.68
C SER A 207 34.43 -2.81 -9.77
N ALA A 208 34.05 -3.37 -8.62
CA ALA A 208 34.96 -3.91 -7.61
C ALA A 208 35.15 -5.43 -7.75
N VAL A 209 36.39 -5.90 -7.62
CA VAL A 209 36.79 -7.30 -7.85
C VAL A 209 36.31 -8.26 -6.75
N ARG A 210 36.07 -7.74 -5.53
CA ARG A 210 35.45 -8.44 -4.38
C ARG A 210 34.66 -7.44 -3.54
N GLY A 211 33.52 -7.86 -2.98
CA GLY A 211 32.66 -6.98 -2.16
C GLY A 211 32.00 -5.84 -2.95
N GLY A 212 31.73 -6.08 -4.24
CA GLY A 212 31.06 -5.11 -5.10
C GLY A 212 29.56 -5.01 -4.81
N GLU A 213 29.00 -3.84 -5.10
CA GLU A 213 27.56 -3.61 -5.10
C GLU A 213 26.89 -4.38 -6.24
N ILE A 214 25.74 -4.97 -5.98
CA ILE A 214 24.89 -5.62 -6.96
C ILE A 214 23.56 -4.86 -6.96
N THR A 215 23.18 -4.38 -8.13
CA THR A 215 21.88 -3.77 -8.37
C THR A 215 21.12 -4.61 -9.37
N ALA A 216 19.85 -4.87 -9.12
CA ALA A 216 18.93 -5.48 -10.05
C ALA A 216 17.81 -4.50 -10.40
N GLU A 217 17.65 -4.22 -11.68
CA GLU A 217 16.57 -3.40 -12.22
C GLU A 217 15.57 -4.31 -12.91
N LEU A 218 14.33 -4.31 -12.42
CA LEU A 218 13.25 -5.15 -12.91
C LEU A 218 12.10 -4.29 -13.41
N ILE A 219 11.64 -4.57 -14.62
CA ILE A 219 10.39 -4.03 -15.16
C ILE A 219 9.44 -5.18 -15.39
N TYR A 220 8.17 -5.04 -15.01
CA TYR A 220 7.12 -5.97 -15.42
C TYR A 220 5.87 -5.25 -15.89
N SER A 221 5.13 -5.86 -16.83
CA SER A 221 3.89 -5.31 -17.37
C SER A 221 2.94 -6.41 -17.82
N ASP A 222 1.65 -6.09 -17.91
CA ASP A 222 0.63 -6.93 -18.56
C ASP A 222 0.74 -6.91 -20.09
N GLU A 223 1.52 -5.97 -20.64
CA GLU A 223 1.75 -5.80 -22.08
C GLU A 223 3.23 -5.80 -22.42
N LYS A 224 3.53 -5.67 -23.72
CA LYS A 224 4.90 -5.62 -24.21
C LYS A 224 5.72 -4.47 -23.65
N ILE A 225 6.92 -4.79 -23.15
CA ILE A 225 7.91 -3.84 -22.67
C ILE A 225 8.71 -3.34 -23.88
N ASP A 226 8.48 -2.07 -24.27
CA ASP A 226 9.20 -1.46 -25.38
C ASP A 226 10.62 -1.01 -25.00
N ASN A 227 10.81 -0.56 -23.77
CA ASN A 227 12.08 -0.07 -23.25
C ASN A 227 12.39 -0.71 -21.89
N PRO A 228 13.46 -1.53 -21.79
CA PRO A 228 13.85 -2.21 -20.56
C PRO A 228 14.63 -1.33 -19.57
N PHE A 229 14.87 -0.05 -19.89
CA PHE A 229 15.64 0.88 -19.06
C PHE A 229 14.77 1.98 -18.46
N PHE A 230 15.07 2.40 -17.22
CA PHE A 230 14.36 3.48 -16.53
C PHE A 230 15.29 4.31 -15.63
N GLY A 231 14.99 5.60 -15.49
CA GLY A 231 15.74 6.49 -14.60
C GLY A 231 15.19 6.63 -13.19
N LYS A 232 13.92 6.23 -12.97
CA LYS A 232 13.26 6.25 -11.66
C LYS A 232 12.36 5.02 -11.50
N ALA A 233 12.56 4.28 -10.41
CA ALA A 233 11.75 3.14 -10.02
C ALA A 233 10.45 3.59 -9.32
N ASP A 234 9.45 2.71 -9.34
CA ASP A 234 8.27 2.87 -8.48
C ASP A 234 8.62 2.43 -7.05
N LEU A 235 9.32 1.31 -6.91
CA LEU A 235 9.70 0.74 -5.61
C LEU A 235 11.18 0.33 -5.58
N GLY A 236 11.85 0.62 -4.48
CA GLY A 236 13.23 0.22 -4.21
C GLY A 236 13.35 -0.63 -2.94
N VAL A 237 14.27 -1.60 -2.95
CA VAL A 237 14.71 -2.33 -1.75
C VAL A 237 16.23 -2.24 -1.64
N CYS A 238 16.73 -1.80 -0.49
CA CYS A 238 18.16 -1.64 -0.23
C CYS A 238 18.58 -2.47 1.00
N LEU A 239 19.45 -3.47 0.81
CA LEU A 239 19.89 -4.36 1.89
C LEU A 239 21.26 -3.99 2.50
N SER A 240 21.93 -2.96 1.97
CA SER A 240 23.24 -2.51 2.45
C SER A 240 23.41 -1.01 2.24
N LYS A 241 24.39 -0.41 2.92
CA LYS A 241 24.78 0.99 2.67
C LYS A 241 25.31 1.14 1.25
N SER A 242 24.46 1.57 0.30
CA SER A 242 24.92 1.85 -1.06
C SER A 242 25.94 2.99 -1.02
N LYS A 243 27.15 2.75 -1.55
CA LYS A 243 28.25 3.72 -1.51
C LYS A 243 28.28 4.67 -2.71
N LYS A 244 27.50 4.41 -3.77
CA LYS A 244 27.70 5.08 -5.07
C LYS A 244 26.44 5.52 -5.82
N GLY A 245 25.24 5.30 -5.33
CA GLY A 245 24.05 5.81 -6.00
C GLY A 245 22.82 5.78 -5.13
N GLN A 246 22.31 6.96 -4.80
CA GLN A 246 20.99 7.12 -4.20
C GLN A 246 19.97 6.37 -5.07
N ILE A 247 19.34 5.33 -4.52
CA ILE A 247 18.30 4.57 -5.21
C ILE A 247 17.17 5.53 -5.55
N ASN A 248 16.98 5.84 -6.83
CA ASN A 248 15.94 6.74 -7.29
C ASN A 248 14.63 5.96 -7.44
N ALA A 249 13.88 5.85 -6.35
CA ALA A 249 12.56 5.22 -6.32
C ALA A 249 11.49 6.21 -5.79
N LYS A 250 10.20 5.94 -6.03
CA LYS A 250 9.11 6.69 -5.40
C LYS A 250 8.90 6.24 -3.96
N GLU A 251 8.94 4.93 -3.74
CA GLU A 251 8.91 4.28 -2.43
C GLU A 251 10.20 3.49 -2.24
N LEU A 252 10.75 3.50 -1.03
CA LEU A 252 12.05 2.88 -0.74
C LEU A 252 12.01 2.20 0.62
N ILE A 253 12.32 0.89 0.61
CA ILE A 253 12.51 0.10 1.82
C ILE A 253 14.00 -0.11 2.03
N VAL A 254 14.48 0.15 3.23
CA VAL A 254 15.90 0.07 3.57
C VAL A 254 16.08 -0.82 4.78
N GLU A 255 17.06 -1.71 4.71
CA GLU A 255 17.55 -2.42 5.88
C GLU A 255 17.93 -1.43 6.98
N GLU A 256 17.47 -1.64 8.21
CA GLU A 256 17.68 -0.72 9.35
C GLU A 256 19.17 -0.31 9.49
N THR A 257 20.07 -1.27 9.38
CA THR A 257 21.53 -1.04 9.47
C THR A 257 22.14 -0.34 8.25
N ALA A 258 21.39 -0.25 7.14
CA ALA A 258 21.78 0.42 5.90
C ALA A 258 21.38 1.91 5.87
N CYS A 259 20.63 2.39 6.86
CA CYS A 259 20.19 3.79 6.92
C CYS A 259 21.31 4.69 7.48
N ASP A 260 21.91 5.53 6.63
CA ASP A 260 22.61 6.74 7.07
C ASP A 260 21.74 7.95 6.68
N SER A 261 21.48 8.85 7.65
CA SER A 261 20.52 9.97 7.56
C SER A 261 20.74 10.92 6.39
N ASP A 262 21.93 10.92 5.79
CA ASP A 262 22.39 11.97 4.88
C ASP A 262 22.21 11.64 3.39
N PHE A 263 21.65 10.45 3.06
CA PHE A 263 21.73 9.90 1.70
C PHE A 263 20.39 9.69 0.97
N PHE A 264 19.23 10.00 1.55
CA PHE A 264 17.93 9.76 0.92
C PHE A 264 17.14 11.06 0.64
N GLN A 265 16.60 11.19 -0.58
CA GLN A 265 15.72 12.30 -0.99
C GLN A 265 14.31 12.23 -0.37
N LEU A 266 13.95 11.06 0.18
CA LEU A 266 12.69 10.73 0.83
C LEU A 266 13.00 10.02 2.16
N MET A 267 12.10 10.08 3.13
CA MET A 267 12.20 9.24 4.34
C MET A 267 11.89 7.78 3.95
N PRO A 268 12.87 6.86 4.02
CA PRO A 268 12.63 5.48 3.66
C PRO A 268 11.82 4.74 4.73
N ASP A 269 11.07 3.72 4.31
CA ASP A 269 10.56 2.73 5.25
C ASP A 269 11.72 1.84 5.69
N THR A 270 12.09 1.90 6.96
CA THR A 270 13.17 1.08 7.51
C THR A 270 12.63 -0.22 8.07
N MET A 271 13.25 -1.35 7.70
CA MET A 271 12.90 -2.67 8.22
C MET A 271 14.17 -3.42 8.68
N PRO A 272 14.17 -4.04 9.87
CA PRO A 272 15.36 -4.69 10.41
C PRO A 272 15.51 -6.13 9.88
N PHE A 273 15.61 -6.32 8.56
CA PHE A 273 15.67 -7.64 7.93
C PHE A 273 16.82 -8.49 8.48
N ALA A 274 17.99 -7.90 8.70
CA ALA A 274 19.14 -8.60 9.25
C ALA A 274 18.86 -9.17 10.65
N LYS A 275 18.23 -8.37 11.51
CA LYS A 275 17.85 -8.80 12.86
C LYS A 275 16.79 -9.90 12.81
N ILE A 276 15.75 -9.72 12.00
CA ILE A 276 14.69 -10.73 11.81
C ILE A 276 15.28 -12.05 11.32
N ALA A 277 16.18 -12.01 10.33
CA ALA A 277 16.83 -13.20 9.81
C ALA A 277 17.64 -13.95 10.89
N MET A 278 18.27 -13.23 11.81
CA MET A 278 18.99 -13.84 12.92
C MET A 278 18.06 -14.37 14.01
N ASP A 279 17.05 -13.60 14.41
CA ASP A 279 16.16 -13.94 15.52
C ASP A 279 15.22 -15.11 15.14
N GLU A 280 14.64 -15.10 13.93
CA GLU A 280 13.60 -16.05 13.50
C GLU A 280 14.12 -17.19 12.61
N PHE A 281 15.28 -17.01 11.99
CA PHE A 281 15.85 -17.98 11.04
C PHE A 281 17.29 -18.40 11.39
N HIS A 282 17.86 -17.82 12.45
CA HIS A 282 19.21 -18.13 12.94
C HIS A 282 20.30 -18.02 11.87
N SER A 283 20.06 -17.24 10.81
CA SER A 283 20.99 -17.13 9.70
C SER A 283 20.75 -15.86 8.86
N PRO A 284 21.80 -15.08 8.56
CA PRO A 284 21.66 -13.86 7.76
C PRO A 284 21.40 -14.15 6.27
N VAL A 285 21.49 -15.41 5.84
CA VAL A 285 21.27 -15.80 4.44
C VAL A 285 19.82 -15.62 3.98
N PHE A 286 18.87 -15.47 4.92
CA PHE A 286 17.44 -15.32 4.63
C PHE A 286 16.96 -13.87 4.52
N VAL A 287 17.84 -12.89 4.74
CA VAL A 287 17.52 -11.44 4.62
C VAL A 287 16.81 -11.13 3.30
N ASN A 288 17.33 -11.66 2.19
CA ASN A 288 16.77 -11.45 0.86
C ASN A 288 15.39 -12.10 0.67
N MET A 289 15.13 -13.25 1.30
CA MET A 289 13.83 -13.93 1.21
C MET A 289 12.78 -13.22 2.05
N ILE A 290 13.14 -12.70 3.23
CA ILE A 290 12.25 -11.85 4.04
C ILE A 290 11.93 -10.57 3.26
N ALA A 291 12.94 -9.92 2.66
CA ALA A 291 12.75 -8.75 1.82
C ALA A 291 11.87 -9.03 0.60
N LEU A 292 12.06 -10.18 -0.05
CA LEU A 292 11.18 -10.63 -1.14
C LEU A 292 9.73 -10.78 -0.67
N GLY A 293 9.51 -11.35 0.52
CA GLY A 293 8.18 -11.43 1.13
C GLY A 293 7.51 -10.07 1.26
N LYS A 294 8.19 -9.10 1.88
CA LYS A 294 7.69 -7.72 2.02
C LYS A 294 7.40 -7.10 0.66
N LEU A 295 8.27 -7.32 -0.32
CA LEU A 295 8.12 -6.83 -1.69
C LEU A 295 6.87 -7.41 -2.37
N LEU A 296 6.63 -8.71 -2.27
CA LEU A 296 5.43 -9.36 -2.81
C LEU A 296 4.14 -8.78 -2.19
N SER A 297 4.18 -8.49 -0.89
CA SER A 297 3.07 -7.88 -0.15
C SER A 297 2.73 -6.48 -0.66
N ILE A 298 3.74 -5.63 -0.85
CA ILE A 298 3.56 -4.26 -1.37
C ILE A 298 3.11 -4.27 -2.83
N VAL A 299 3.66 -5.16 -3.64
CA VAL A 299 3.25 -5.33 -5.04
C VAL A 299 1.83 -5.90 -5.14
N GLY A 300 1.30 -6.52 -4.09
CA GLY A 300 -0.04 -7.10 -4.05
C GLY A 300 -0.14 -8.46 -4.75
N ILE A 301 0.98 -9.19 -4.83
CA ILE A 301 0.99 -10.58 -5.33
C ILE A 301 0.48 -11.48 -4.22
N LYS A 302 -0.64 -12.16 -4.47
CA LYS A 302 -1.21 -13.13 -3.52
C LYS A 302 -0.22 -14.27 -3.29
N ILE A 303 0.17 -14.47 -2.04
CA ILE A 303 1.17 -15.48 -1.67
C ILE A 303 0.71 -16.91 -2.04
N GLU A 304 -0.59 -17.15 -2.09
CA GLU A 304 -1.19 -18.43 -2.48
C GLU A 304 -1.04 -18.75 -3.97
N GLN A 305 -0.75 -17.74 -4.79
CA GLN A 305 -0.49 -17.90 -6.24
C GLN A 305 0.98 -18.19 -6.53
N VAL A 306 1.85 -18.16 -5.51
CA VAL A 306 3.29 -18.39 -5.68
C VAL A 306 3.60 -19.88 -5.56
N ASP A 307 4.10 -20.46 -6.65
CA ASP A 307 4.59 -21.83 -6.69
C ASP A 307 6.04 -21.91 -6.19
N PHE A 308 6.20 -22.03 -4.86
CA PHE A 308 7.50 -22.06 -4.21
C PHE A 308 8.36 -23.27 -4.57
N GLU A 309 7.75 -24.42 -4.86
CA GLU A 309 8.47 -25.63 -5.26
C GLU A 309 9.22 -25.43 -6.57
N ALA A 310 8.61 -24.66 -7.48
CA ALA A 310 9.22 -24.33 -8.75
C ALA A 310 10.20 -23.15 -8.69
N GLU A 311 10.28 -22.42 -7.58
CA GLU A 311 11.21 -21.29 -7.39
C GLU A 311 12.49 -21.67 -6.61
N PHE A 312 12.39 -22.61 -5.67
CA PHE A 312 13.48 -22.94 -4.77
C PHE A 312 14.01 -24.36 -4.95
N ARG A 313 15.31 -24.53 -4.75
CA ARG A 313 15.92 -25.86 -4.69
C ARG A 313 15.44 -26.60 -3.44
N SER A 314 15.20 -27.90 -3.58
CA SER A 314 14.70 -28.77 -2.49
C SER A 314 15.40 -28.58 -1.15
N LYS A 315 16.73 -28.43 -1.14
CA LYS A 315 17.53 -28.27 0.09
C LYS A 315 17.19 -27.00 0.91
N PHE A 316 16.67 -25.96 0.29
CA PHE A 316 16.34 -24.69 0.96
C PHE A 316 14.88 -24.29 0.75
N LEU A 317 14.06 -25.21 0.24
CA LEU A 317 12.69 -24.94 -0.13
C LEU A 317 11.86 -24.54 1.08
N GLU A 318 11.93 -25.32 2.18
CA GLU A 318 11.14 -25.07 3.38
C GLU A 318 11.52 -23.74 4.04
N GLU A 319 12.81 -23.49 4.29
CA GLU A 319 13.25 -22.29 4.98
C GLU A 319 13.07 -21.03 4.14
N ASN A 320 13.34 -21.08 2.83
CA ASN A 320 13.07 -19.93 1.95
C ASN A 320 11.57 -19.64 1.87
N THR A 321 10.73 -20.68 1.74
CA THR A 321 9.27 -20.51 1.74
C THR A 321 8.80 -19.87 3.04
N ARG A 322 9.31 -20.33 4.18
CA ARG A 322 9.01 -19.75 5.50
C ARG A 322 9.46 -18.30 5.57
N ALA A 323 10.65 -17.97 5.08
CA ALA A 323 11.20 -16.60 5.08
C ALA A 323 10.37 -15.64 4.22
N VAL A 324 9.97 -16.06 3.01
CA VAL A 324 9.11 -15.25 2.14
C VAL A 324 7.75 -15.05 2.77
N LYS A 325 7.11 -16.11 3.30
CA LYS A 325 5.81 -16.00 3.98
C LYS A 325 5.87 -15.08 5.20
N PHE A 326 6.91 -15.21 6.02
CA PHE A 326 7.13 -14.35 7.18
C PHE A 326 7.23 -12.88 6.76
N GLY A 327 8.11 -12.57 5.80
CA GLY A 327 8.28 -11.22 5.28
C GLY A 327 7.01 -10.64 4.66
N TYR A 328 6.21 -11.47 4.00
CA TYR A 328 4.92 -11.08 3.42
C TYR A 328 3.90 -10.63 4.47
N THR A 329 3.89 -11.30 5.62
CA THR A 329 2.98 -11.03 6.74
C THR A 329 3.51 -9.99 7.73
N TYR A 330 4.78 -9.59 7.61
CA TYR A 330 5.41 -8.68 8.56
C TYR A 330 4.75 -7.28 8.52
N ARG A 331 4.13 -6.90 9.64
CA ARG A 331 3.53 -5.59 9.87
C ARG A 331 4.39 -4.85 10.90
N ASP A 332 4.73 -3.61 10.57
CA ASP A 332 5.55 -2.72 11.40
C ASP A 332 4.80 -2.25 12.66
#